data_AF-A0A2P5KWZ9-F1
#
_entry.id   AF-A0A2P5KWZ9-F1
#
_cell.length_a   1.000
_cell.length_b   1.000
_cell.length_c   1.000
_cell.angle_alpha   90.00
_cell.angle_beta   90.00
_cell.angle_gamma   90.00
#
_symmetry.space_group_name_H-M   'P 1'
#
loop_
_entity.id
_entity.type
_entity.pdbx_description
1 polymer ?
#
loop_
_entity_poly.entity_id
_entity_poly.type
_entity_poly.pdbx_seq_one_letter_code
_entity_poly.pdbx_strand_id
1 'polypeptide(L)'
;MTHNAAADHGDHERRAAATAIEGAVTQAFGVYGLPLPALVDVPARATQYSPLVAGASALEDAPASALAGFVLLAPPSTLERRCVIALALRAVKPGSPFTVLALKDKGGARIGRELEAFGAEVRDDARRHHRICTTARPATPTGLDEAIAEGSLRFVDAIGLWSQPGVFSWDRIDPGTALLASILAAQLPLAGRVADLGCGIGTLARATLAASIAISELTLIDRDRRAIAAARLNVPDARARFTWSDLRAHAGGLADLDAVVMNPPFHDGGAEDRALGQDFVRIAARMLRRGGRCVLVANRHLPYEGILASAFRSVTLLADRAGYKVYEAVK
;
A
#
# COMPACT_ATOMS: atom_id res chain seq x y z
N MET A 1 -30.67 55.15 44.10
CA MET A 1 -30.05 55.13 42.77
C MET A 1 -29.17 53.90 42.70
N THR A 2 -29.70 52.81 42.16
CA THR A 2 -29.00 51.53 41.98
C THR A 2 -29.06 51.20 40.50
N HIS A 3 -27.93 51.23 39.82
CA HIS A 3 -27.79 50.69 38.47
C HIS A 3 -26.43 50.04 38.29
N ASN A 4 -26.50 48.89 37.65
CA ASN A 4 -25.45 48.19 36.91
C ASN A 4 -24.49 47.27 37.70
N ALA A 5 -24.95 46.03 37.94
CA ALA A 5 -24.10 44.89 38.25
C ALA A 5 -24.40 43.64 37.38
N ALA A 6 -25.24 43.77 36.34
CA ALA A 6 -25.75 42.61 35.58
C ALA A 6 -25.10 42.39 34.20
N ALA A 7 -24.21 43.28 33.75
CA ALA A 7 -23.63 43.19 32.41
C ALA A 7 -22.26 42.47 32.35
N ASP A 8 -21.59 42.25 33.49
CA ASP A 8 -20.18 41.81 33.52
C ASP A 8 -20.01 40.28 33.68
N HIS A 9 -21.05 39.57 34.14
CA HIS A 9 -21.00 38.11 34.27
C HIS A 9 -21.23 37.35 32.95
N GLY A 10 -21.94 37.96 31.99
CA GLY A 10 -22.26 37.31 30.71
C GLY A 10 -21.10 37.25 29.72
N ASP A 11 -20.13 38.16 29.84
CA ASP A 11 -18.99 38.24 28.92
C ASP A 11 -17.80 37.39 29.40
N HIS A 12 -17.67 37.21 30.72
CA HIS A 12 -16.68 36.30 31.31
C HIS A 12 -17.03 34.82 31.09
N GLU A 13 -18.32 34.44 31.16
CA GLU A 13 -18.77 33.08 30.84
C GLU A 13 -18.71 32.76 29.34
N ARG A 14 -18.97 33.74 28.46
CA ARG A 14 -18.83 33.58 27.01
C ARG A 14 -17.37 33.53 26.56
N ARG A 15 -16.48 34.31 27.18
CA ARG A 15 -15.03 34.16 26.98
C ARG A 15 -14.51 32.86 27.55
N ALA A 16 -14.95 32.42 28.73
CA ALA A 16 -14.56 31.11 29.27
C ALA A 16 -15.06 29.94 28.40
N ALA A 17 -16.26 30.02 27.83
CA ALA A 17 -16.78 29.04 26.88
C ALA A 17 -16.08 29.11 25.50
N ALA A 18 -15.70 30.30 25.03
CA ALA A 18 -14.92 30.47 23.81
C ALA A 18 -13.47 29.97 23.98
N THR A 19 -12.85 30.21 25.14
CA THR A 19 -11.52 29.68 25.48
C THR A 19 -11.56 28.18 25.82
N ALA A 20 -12.70 27.63 26.28
CA ALA A 20 -12.90 26.18 26.39
C ALA A 20 -13.09 25.50 25.02
N ILE A 21 -13.52 26.24 23.99
CA ILE A 21 -13.57 25.76 22.59
C ILE A 21 -12.21 25.97 21.88
N GLU A 22 -11.43 26.98 22.27
CA GLU A 22 -10.06 27.21 21.77
C GLU A 22 -8.97 26.42 22.52
N GLY A 23 -9.33 25.76 23.63
CA GLY A 23 -8.46 24.91 24.45
C GLY A 23 -8.49 23.42 24.09
N ALA A 24 -9.21 23.01 23.03
CA ALA A 24 -9.06 21.68 22.49
C ALA A 24 -7.69 21.61 21.80
N VAL A 25 -6.66 21.23 22.56
CA VAL A 25 -5.50 20.52 22.01
C VAL A 25 -6.10 19.54 21.01
N THR A 26 -5.97 19.80 19.71
CA THR A 26 -6.48 18.90 18.68
C THR A 26 -5.69 17.63 18.86
N GLN A 27 -6.21 16.73 19.70
CA GLN A 27 -5.46 15.56 20.10
C GLN A 27 -5.29 14.73 18.83
N ALA A 28 -4.05 14.32 18.56
CA ALA A 28 -3.69 13.67 17.31
C ALA A 28 -4.58 12.45 17.08
N PHE A 29 -5.36 12.45 15.99
CA PHE A 29 -6.21 11.34 15.60
C PHE A 29 -5.55 10.60 14.44
N GLY A 30 -5.68 9.28 14.37
CA GLY A 30 -5.11 8.48 13.29
C GLY A 30 -6.16 8.02 12.28
N VAL A 31 -5.77 7.93 11.02
CA VAL A 31 -6.55 7.24 9.99
C VAL A 31 -5.66 6.29 9.20
N TYR A 32 -6.17 5.09 8.93
CA TYR A 32 -5.53 4.13 8.04
C TYR A 32 -6.41 3.83 6.84
N GLY A 33 -5.83 4.01 5.65
CA GLY A 33 -6.49 3.82 4.37
C GLY A 33 -7.38 5.00 4.02
N LEU A 34 -8.34 4.77 3.12
CA LEU A 34 -9.28 5.78 2.64
C LEU A 34 -10.72 5.35 3.00
N PRO A 35 -11.12 5.41 4.29
CA PRO A 35 -12.46 5.05 4.70
C PRO A 35 -13.50 5.96 4.02
N LEU A 36 -14.67 5.39 3.72
CA LEU A 36 -15.75 6.13 3.04
C LEU A 36 -16.42 7.12 4.01
N PRO A 37 -16.48 8.43 3.68
CA PRO A 37 -17.13 9.43 4.53
C PRO A 37 -18.61 9.12 4.85
N ALA A 38 -19.30 8.41 3.96
CA ALA A 38 -20.69 8.00 4.16
C ALA A 38 -20.87 6.88 5.21
N LEU A 39 -19.78 6.30 5.74
CA LEU A 39 -19.81 5.22 6.74
C LEU A 39 -19.32 5.67 8.10
N VAL A 40 -18.24 6.45 8.13
CA VAL A 40 -17.54 6.86 9.34
C VAL A 40 -17.01 8.29 9.17
N ASP A 41 -17.13 9.08 10.23
CA ASP A 41 -16.54 10.42 10.28
C ASP A 41 -15.06 10.31 10.65
N VAL A 42 -14.19 10.88 9.82
CA VAL A 42 -12.76 11.01 10.10
C VAL A 42 -12.48 12.47 10.44
N PRO A 43 -11.85 12.77 11.60
CA PRO A 43 -11.47 14.13 11.94
C PRO A 43 -10.59 14.77 10.86
N ALA A 44 -10.86 16.04 10.51
CA ALA A 44 -10.22 16.73 9.38
C ALA A 44 -8.68 16.83 9.48
N ARG A 45 -8.12 16.75 10.70
CA ARG A 45 -6.67 16.80 10.96
C ARG A 45 -6.09 15.43 11.35
N ALA A 46 -6.73 14.33 10.98
CA ALA A 46 -6.21 13.00 11.25
C ALA A 46 -4.92 12.72 10.47
N THR A 47 -3.91 12.16 11.13
CA THR A 47 -2.67 11.71 10.49
C THR A 47 -2.94 10.44 9.70
N GLN A 48 -2.55 10.43 8.42
CA GLN A 48 -2.68 9.27 7.54
C GLN A 48 -1.48 8.32 7.71
N TYR A 49 -1.75 7.02 7.89
CA TYR A 49 -0.74 6.00 8.19
C TYR A 49 -0.62 4.85 7.15
N SER A 50 -1.40 4.88 6.07
CA SER A 50 -1.40 3.76 5.11
C SER A 50 -0.13 3.68 4.27
N PRO A 51 0.52 2.50 4.14
CA PRO A 51 1.67 2.32 3.24
C PRO A 51 1.32 2.44 1.75
N LEU A 52 0.01 2.45 1.42
CA LEU A 52 -0.50 2.58 0.06
C LEU A 52 -0.90 4.02 -0.30
N VAL A 53 -0.81 4.96 0.64
CA VAL A 53 -1.07 6.39 0.40
C VAL A 53 0.25 7.12 0.37
N ALA A 54 0.61 7.68 -0.79
CA ALA A 54 1.87 8.40 -0.96
C ALA A 54 2.00 9.55 0.06
N GLY A 55 3.16 9.64 0.71
CA GLY A 55 3.45 10.67 1.72
C GLY A 55 2.84 10.41 3.11
N ALA A 56 2.11 9.31 3.31
CA ALA A 56 1.61 8.91 4.61
C ALA A 56 2.74 8.54 5.59
N SER A 57 2.48 8.70 6.88
CA SER A 57 3.37 8.24 7.94
C SER A 57 3.37 6.71 8.04
N ALA A 58 4.43 6.14 8.61
CA ALA A 58 4.49 4.72 8.95
C ALA A 58 3.78 4.47 10.29
N LEU A 59 2.85 3.51 10.33
CA LEU A 59 2.13 3.20 11.58
C LEU A 59 3.04 2.49 12.58
N GLU A 60 3.98 1.71 12.09
CA GLU A 60 4.99 1.01 12.89
C GLU A 60 5.89 1.97 13.68
N ASP A 61 6.06 3.21 13.20
CA ASP A 61 6.83 4.27 13.82
C ASP A 61 5.98 5.18 14.73
N ALA A 62 4.66 4.96 14.79
CA ALA A 62 3.78 5.77 15.62
C ALA A 62 4.10 5.54 17.12
N PRO A 63 4.30 6.61 17.91
CA PRO A 63 4.59 6.46 19.34
C PRO A 63 3.43 5.80 20.07
N ALA A 64 3.76 4.97 21.07
CA ALA A 64 2.76 4.28 21.88
C ALA A 64 1.89 5.29 22.66
N SER A 65 0.59 5.04 22.73
CA SER A 65 -0.38 5.85 23.48
C SER A 65 -0.35 7.36 23.15
N ALA A 66 -0.05 7.73 21.90
CA ALA A 66 0.01 9.13 21.46
C ALA A 66 -1.31 9.64 20.86
N LEU A 67 -2.11 8.75 20.26
CA LEU A 67 -3.30 9.11 19.50
C LEU A 67 -4.55 9.11 20.38
N ALA A 68 -5.43 10.08 20.19
CA ALA A 68 -6.72 10.20 20.92
C ALA A 68 -7.89 9.48 20.25
N GLY A 69 -7.59 8.73 19.20
CA GLY A 69 -8.53 7.85 18.54
C GLY A 69 -8.04 7.46 17.16
N PHE A 70 -8.75 6.52 16.54
CA PHE A 70 -8.33 5.96 15.26
C PHE A 70 -9.51 5.46 14.44
N VAL A 71 -9.46 5.69 13.12
CA VAL A 71 -10.36 5.07 12.14
C VAL A 71 -9.55 4.25 11.15
N LEU A 72 -9.88 2.97 11.02
CA LEU A 72 -9.06 1.98 10.31
C LEU A 72 -9.89 1.27 9.24
N LEU A 73 -9.68 1.61 7.97
CA LEU A 73 -10.16 0.78 6.87
C LEU A 73 -9.27 -0.46 6.77
N ALA A 74 -9.75 -1.58 7.32
CA ALA A 74 -8.96 -2.78 7.51
C ALA A 74 -8.62 -3.46 6.17
N PRO A 75 -7.36 -3.89 6.00
CA PRO A 75 -6.96 -4.63 4.82
C PRO A 75 -7.59 -6.05 4.79
N PRO A 76 -7.69 -6.67 3.61
CA PRO A 76 -8.40 -7.93 3.44
C PRO A 76 -7.63 -9.15 3.99
N SER A 77 -6.30 -9.12 3.97
CA SER A 77 -5.45 -10.21 4.46
C SER A 77 -5.51 -10.31 5.98
N THR A 78 -5.64 -11.52 6.54
CA THR A 78 -5.80 -11.70 7.99
C THR A 78 -4.56 -11.29 8.78
N LEU A 79 -3.36 -11.73 8.38
CA LEU A 79 -2.12 -11.36 9.07
C LEU A 79 -1.87 -9.86 9.01
N GLU A 80 -2.07 -9.27 7.83
CA GLU A 80 -1.94 -7.81 7.63
C GLU A 80 -2.95 -7.05 8.50
N ARG A 81 -4.23 -7.44 8.47
CA ARG A 81 -5.29 -6.79 9.24
C ARG A 81 -5.02 -6.84 10.73
N ARG A 82 -4.66 -8.02 11.26
CA ARG A 82 -4.33 -8.18 12.69
C ARG A 82 -3.14 -7.32 13.10
N CYS A 83 -2.08 -7.29 12.30
CA CYS A 83 -0.93 -6.44 12.56
C CYS A 83 -1.29 -4.95 12.55
N VAL A 84 -2.04 -4.48 11.54
CA VAL A 84 -2.45 -3.07 11.45
C VAL A 84 -3.39 -2.68 12.60
N ILE A 85 -4.33 -3.55 12.98
CA ILE A 85 -5.16 -3.34 14.18
C ILE A 85 -4.27 -3.26 15.43
N ALA A 86 -3.32 -4.18 15.60
CA ALA A 86 -2.46 -4.20 16.77
C ALA A 86 -1.54 -2.97 16.88
N LEU A 87 -0.93 -2.54 15.77
CA LEU A 87 -0.14 -1.31 15.69
C LEU A 87 -0.99 -0.07 16.04
N ALA A 88 -2.22 0.00 15.50
CA ALA A 88 -3.12 1.11 15.78
C ALA A 88 -3.57 1.11 17.26
N LEU A 89 -3.90 -0.05 17.83
CA LEU A 89 -4.21 -0.18 19.26
C LEU A 89 -3.01 0.22 20.14
N ARG A 90 -1.77 -0.09 19.73
CA ARG A 90 -0.56 0.34 20.44
C ARG A 90 -0.39 1.86 20.43
N ALA A 91 -0.71 2.51 19.31
CA ALA A 91 -0.57 3.96 19.15
C ALA A 91 -1.67 4.78 19.85
N VAL A 92 -2.84 4.20 20.10
CA VAL A 92 -4.00 4.88 20.67
C VAL A 92 -3.99 4.84 22.19
N LYS A 93 -4.33 5.96 22.83
CA LYS A 93 -4.45 6.09 24.28
C LYS A 93 -5.55 5.15 24.83
N PRO A 94 -5.35 4.52 26.00
CA PRO A 94 -6.41 3.79 26.68
C PRO A 94 -7.71 4.60 26.80
N GLY A 95 -8.84 3.94 26.61
CA GLY A 95 -10.18 4.54 26.65
C GLY A 95 -10.59 5.38 25.43
N SER A 96 -9.66 5.66 24.51
CA SER A 96 -9.96 6.49 23.33
C SER A 96 -10.77 5.74 22.25
N PRO A 97 -11.59 6.45 21.46
CA PRO A 97 -12.43 5.85 20.42
C PRO A 97 -11.59 5.16 19.33
N PHE A 98 -11.99 3.95 18.97
CA PHE A 98 -11.34 3.13 17.97
C PHE A 98 -12.38 2.49 17.05
N THR A 99 -12.31 2.78 15.76
CA THR A 99 -13.24 2.26 14.76
C THR A 99 -12.49 1.50 13.69
N VAL A 100 -12.93 0.27 13.42
CA VAL A 100 -12.38 -0.57 12.34
C VAL A 100 -13.52 -0.95 11.41
N LEU A 101 -13.30 -0.80 10.11
CA LEU A 101 -14.29 -1.12 9.09
C LEU A 101 -13.66 -1.84 7.91
N ALA A 102 -14.41 -2.74 7.29
CA ALA A 102 -14.08 -3.32 5.99
C ALA A 102 -15.34 -3.88 5.33
N LEU A 103 -15.28 -4.12 4.01
CA LEU A 103 -16.30 -4.92 3.33
C LEU A 103 -16.45 -6.27 4.03
N LYS A 104 -17.70 -6.70 4.22
CA LYS A 104 -18.07 -7.95 4.89
C LYS A 104 -17.27 -9.13 4.35
N ASP A 105 -17.20 -9.24 3.03
CA ASP A 105 -16.57 -10.37 2.33
C ASP A 105 -15.07 -10.16 2.08
N LYS A 106 -14.51 -9.03 2.51
CA LYS A 106 -13.07 -8.71 2.47
C LYS A 106 -12.50 -8.52 3.87
N GLY A 107 -12.84 -9.45 4.77
CA GLY A 107 -12.32 -9.47 6.13
C GLY A 107 -13.22 -8.83 7.18
N GLY A 108 -14.21 -8.03 6.77
CA GLY A 108 -15.12 -7.32 7.68
C GLY A 108 -15.81 -8.23 8.69
N ALA A 109 -16.27 -9.42 8.26
CA ALA A 109 -16.94 -10.39 9.14
C ALA A 109 -16.04 -10.96 10.27
N ARG A 110 -14.73 -10.71 10.24
CA ARG A 110 -13.77 -11.20 11.26
C ARG A 110 -13.36 -10.12 12.26
N ILE A 111 -13.58 -8.84 11.95
CA ILE A 111 -13.08 -7.70 12.74
C ILE A 111 -13.53 -7.77 14.20
N GLY A 112 -14.81 -8.04 14.46
CA GLY A 112 -15.33 -8.10 15.83
C GLY A 112 -14.58 -9.11 16.70
N ARG A 113 -14.44 -10.36 16.22
CA ARG A 113 -13.69 -11.41 16.91
C ARG A 113 -12.20 -11.10 17.07
N GLU A 114 -11.60 -10.42 16.09
CA GLU A 114 -10.20 -10.01 16.18
C GLU A 114 -9.99 -8.93 17.24
N LEU A 115 -10.89 -7.95 17.34
CA LEU A 115 -10.87 -6.92 18.38
C LEU A 115 -11.13 -7.51 19.78
N GLU A 116 -12.09 -8.43 19.91
CA GLU A 116 -12.35 -9.17 21.15
C GLU A 116 -11.11 -9.96 21.61
N ALA A 117 -10.39 -10.59 20.68
CA ALA A 117 -9.13 -11.29 20.98
C ALA A 117 -8.01 -10.36 21.46
N PHE A 118 -8.07 -9.07 21.12
CA PHE A 118 -7.20 -8.03 21.67
C PHE A 118 -7.73 -7.43 22.99
N GLY A 119 -8.79 -7.99 23.56
CA GLY A 119 -9.38 -7.57 24.84
C GLY A 119 -10.37 -6.40 24.72
N ALA A 120 -10.91 -6.14 23.53
CA ALA A 120 -11.84 -5.04 23.30
C ALA A 120 -13.31 -5.46 23.43
N GLU A 121 -14.12 -4.58 24.01
CA GLU A 121 -15.58 -4.68 23.98
C GLU A 121 -16.09 -4.07 22.67
N VAL A 122 -16.73 -4.87 21.82
CA VAL A 122 -17.04 -4.46 20.45
C VAL A 122 -18.52 -4.25 20.24
N ARG A 123 -18.88 -3.10 19.67
CA ARG A 123 -20.16 -2.90 18.99
C ARG A 123 -19.95 -3.09 17.50
N ASP A 124 -20.70 -3.99 16.89
CA ASP A 124 -20.60 -4.32 15.45
C ASP A 124 -21.89 -3.89 14.72
N ASP A 125 -21.72 -3.06 13.70
CA ASP A 125 -22.78 -2.54 12.86
C ASP A 125 -22.55 -2.89 11.38
N ALA A 126 -23.63 -3.04 10.61
CA ALA A 126 -23.57 -3.41 9.21
C ALA A 126 -24.22 -2.35 8.32
N ARG A 127 -23.42 -1.70 7.45
CA ARG A 127 -23.89 -0.65 6.52
C ARG A 127 -23.20 -0.76 5.17
N ARG A 128 -23.95 -0.63 4.06
CA ARG A 128 -23.43 -0.66 2.67
C ARG A 128 -22.43 -1.81 2.42
N HIS A 129 -22.79 -3.04 2.82
CA HIS A 129 -21.94 -4.23 2.74
C HIS A 129 -20.65 -4.20 3.58
N HIS A 130 -20.46 -3.22 4.45
CA HIS A 130 -19.36 -3.16 5.40
C HIS A 130 -19.78 -3.68 6.77
N ARG A 131 -18.81 -4.21 7.50
CA ARG A 131 -18.86 -4.32 8.97
C ARG A 131 -18.11 -3.14 9.54
N ILE A 132 -18.69 -2.50 10.55
CA ILE A 132 -18.16 -1.32 11.22
C ILE A 132 -18.15 -1.66 12.70
N CYS A 133 -16.96 -1.96 13.21
CA CYS A 133 -16.75 -2.32 14.60
C CYS A 133 -16.21 -1.11 15.35
N THR A 134 -16.96 -0.63 16.33
CA THR A 134 -16.58 0.48 17.20
C THR A 134 -16.27 -0.04 18.60
N THR A 135 -15.20 0.44 19.20
CA THR A 135 -14.78 0.11 20.56
C THR A 135 -14.04 1.30 21.19
N ALA A 136 -13.83 1.24 22.51
CA ALA A 136 -12.82 2.06 23.17
C ALA A 136 -11.54 1.24 23.30
N ARG A 137 -10.38 1.85 23.09
CA ARG A 137 -9.10 1.17 23.26
C ARG A 137 -9.00 0.57 24.68
N PRO A 138 -8.79 -0.75 24.85
CA PRO A 138 -8.74 -1.35 26.19
C PRO A 138 -7.65 -0.74 27.11
N ALA A 139 -7.78 -0.86 28.43
CA ALA A 139 -6.69 -0.47 29.33
C ALA A 139 -5.44 -1.34 29.08
N THR A 140 -5.65 -2.65 28.95
CA THR A 140 -4.59 -3.65 28.81
C THR A 140 -4.93 -4.60 27.66
N PRO A 141 -4.45 -4.34 26.44
CA PRO A 141 -4.69 -5.22 25.30
C PRO A 141 -3.80 -6.46 25.42
N THR A 142 -4.27 -7.57 24.88
CA THR A 142 -3.53 -8.84 24.85
C THR A 142 -3.03 -9.13 23.44
N GLY A 143 -1.89 -9.82 23.28
CA GLY A 143 -1.47 -10.37 21.97
C GLY A 143 -1.06 -9.34 20.91
N LEU A 144 -0.81 -8.07 21.28
CA LEU A 144 -0.38 -7.06 20.31
C LEU A 144 0.98 -7.40 19.68
N ASP A 145 1.98 -7.72 20.50
CA ASP A 145 3.35 -7.95 20.03
C ASP A 145 3.45 -9.16 19.10
N GLU A 146 2.70 -10.23 19.39
CA GLU A 146 2.61 -11.41 18.53
C GLU A 146 2.00 -11.06 17.16
N ALA A 147 0.85 -10.38 17.15
CA ALA A 147 0.20 -9.96 15.91
C ALA A 147 1.08 -9.00 15.08
N ILE A 148 1.83 -8.11 15.75
CA ILE A 148 2.79 -7.20 15.11
C ILE A 148 3.93 -8.01 14.49
N ALA A 149 4.55 -8.93 15.23
CA ALA A 149 5.64 -9.77 14.74
C ALA A 149 5.18 -10.64 13.54
N GLU A 150 3.98 -11.19 13.60
CA GLU A 150 3.41 -12.02 12.54
C GLU A 150 3.11 -11.25 11.23
N GLY A 151 2.82 -9.95 11.30
CA GLY A 151 2.54 -9.11 10.14
C GLY A 151 3.62 -8.11 9.78
N SER A 152 4.77 -8.15 10.45
CA SER A 152 5.92 -7.28 10.17
C SER A 152 6.80 -7.83 9.04
N LEU A 153 7.66 -6.97 8.51
CA LEU A 153 8.71 -7.34 7.56
C LEU A 153 9.61 -8.42 8.18
N ARG A 154 9.80 -9.53 7.47
CA ARG A 154 10.61 -10.67 7.91
C ARG A 154 11.25 -11.39 6.75
N PHE A 155 12.32 -12.13 7.04
CA PHE A 155 12.82 -13.11 6.09
C PHE A 155 11.83 -14.28 5.99
N VAL A 156 11.48 -14.69 4.77
CA VAL A 156 10.56 -15.78 4.49
C VAL A 156 11.33 -16.92 3.83
N ASP A 157 11.62 -17.97 4.59
CA ASP A 157 12.46 -19.09 4.16
C ASP A 157 11.96 -19.75 2.88
N ALA A 158 10.64 -19.90 2.72
CA ALA A 158 10.01 -20.52 1.56
C ALA A 158 10.37 -19.84 0.23
N ILE A 159 10.75 -18.56 0.26
CA ILE A 159 11.17 -17.80 -0.94
C ILE A 159 12.61 -17.26 -0.83
N GLY A 160 13.28 -17.46 0.31
CA GLY A 160 14.63 -16.95 0.55
C GLY A 160 14.76 -15.44 0.43
N LEU A 161 13.72 -14.69 0.80
CA LEU A 161 13.61 -13.24 0.60
C LEU A 161 12.94 -12.57 1.80
N TRP A 162 13.28 -11.30 2.04
CA TRP A 162 12.55 -10.42 2.94
C TRP A 162 11.20 -10.06 2.33
N SER A 163 10.14 -10.13 3.13
CA SER A 163 8.78 -9.87 2.69
C SER A 163 7.87 -9.56 3.87
N GLN A 164 6.64 -9.12 3.60
CA GLN A 164 5.68 -8.74 4.62
C GLN A 164 4.25 -9.13 4.21
N PRO A 165 3.43 -9.72 5.11
CA PRO A 165 2.03 -9.99 4.82
C PRO A 165 1.28 -8.75 4.34
N GLY A 166 0.51 -8.92 3.26
CA GLY A 166 -0.19 -7.83 2.58
C GLY A 166 0.50 -7.34 1.31
N VAL A 167 1.82 -7.55 1.18
CA VAL A 167 2.54 -7.30 -0.07
C VAL A 167 2.17 -8.37 -1.11
N PHE A 168 2.20 -8.02 -2.40
CA PHE A 168 1.92 -8.95 -3.48
C PHE A 168 2.83 -10.19 -3.42
N SER A 169 2.21 -11.37 -3.46
CA SER A 169 2.90 -12.67 -3.40
C SER A 169 3.87 -12.80 -2.21
N TRP A 170 3.52 -12.26 -1.04
CA TRP A 170 4.48 -12.11 0.06
C TRP A 170 5.14 -13.42 0.55
N ASP A 171 4.50 -14.58 0.38
CA ASP A 171 4.95 -15.88 0.90
C ASP A 171 5.36 -16.89 -0.18
N ARG A 172 5.37 -16.49 -1.45
CA ARG A 172 5.67 -17.38 -2.59
C ARG A 172 6.19 -16.59 -3.78
N ILE A 173 6.91 -17.24 -4.69
CA ILE A 173 7.27 -16.59 -5.95
C ILE A 173 6.07 -16.65 -6.91
N ASP A 174 5.69 -15.48 -7.45
CA ASP A 174 4.64 -15.40 -8.46
C ASP A 174 5.09 -16.12 -9.76
N PRO A 175 4.29 -17.06 -10.31
CA PRO A 175 4.66 -17.79 -11.51
C PRO A 175 4.86 -16.91 -12.75
N GLY A 176 4.12 -15.80 -12.87
CA GLY A 176 4.29 -14.83 -13.96
C GLY A 176 5.63 -14.11 -13.85
N THR A 177 5.98 -13.62 -12.65
CA THR A 177 7.30 -13.05 -12.36
C THR A 177 8.42 -14.04 -12.64
N ALA A 178 8.28 -15.30 -12.22
CA ALA A 178 9.28 -16.34 -12.50
C ALA A 178 9.46 -16.61 -13.99
N LEU A 179 8.34 -16.66 -14.75
CA LEU A 179 8.39 -16.82 -16.20
C LEU A 179 9.13 -15.65 -16.87
N LEU A 180 8.79 -14.41 -16.51
CA LEU A 180 9.45 -13.22 -17.06
C LEU A 180 10.94 -13.21 -16.75
N ALA A 181 11.32 -13.49 -15.50
CA ALA A 181 12.71 -13.60 -15.07
C ALA A 181 13.49 -14.63 -15.91
N SER A 182 12.89 -15.79 -16.19
CA SER A 182 13.52 -16.83 -17.03
C SER A 182 13.77 -16.37 -18.46
N ILE A 183 12.86 -15.58 -19.04
CA ILE A 183 12.98 -15.04 -20.39
C ILE A 183 14.07 -13.97 -20.46
N LEU A 184 14.09 -13.04 -19.50
CA LEU A 184 15.12 -12.00 -19.41
C LEU A 184 16.53 -12.60 -19.29
N ALA A 185 16.69 -13.64 -18.48
CA ALA A 185 17.97 -14.32 -18.29
C ALA A 185 18.44 -15.09 -19.54
N ALA A 186 17.53 -15.74 -20.26
CA ALA A 186 17.89 -16.63 -21.36
C ALA A 186 17.97 -15.96 -22.74
N GLN A 187 17.16 -14.92 -22.97
CA GLN A 187 16.90 -14.42 -24.33
C GLN A 187 17.08 -12.92 -24.48
N LEU A 188 17.03 -12.15 -23.38
CA LEU A 188 16.79 -10.72 -23.46
C LEU A 188 17.60 -9.89 -22.44
N PRO A 189 18.94 -9.99 -22.44
CA PRO A 189 19.74 -9.12 -21.58
C PRO A 189 19.47 -7.65 -21.93
N LEU A 190 19.14 -6.87 -20.92
CA LEU A 190 18.88 -5.43 -21.03
C LEU A 190 20.17 -4.64 -20.80
N ALA A 191 20.19 -3.36 -21.17
CA ALA A 191 21.35 -2.49 -20.96
C ALA A 191 20.89 -1.06 -20.67
N GLY A 192 21.79 -0.24 -20.11
CA GLY A 192 21.53 1.16 -19.83
C GLY A 192 20.61 1.39 -18.63
N ARG A 193 19.72 2.39 -18.72
CA ARG A 193 18.79 2.79 -17.67
C ARG A 193 17.49 2.00 -17.78
N VAL A 194 17.20 1.21 -16.77
CA VAL A 194 16.04 0.31 -16.72
C VAL A 194 15.13 0.70 -15.56
N ALA A 195 13.82 0.46 -15.68
CA ALA A 195 12.89 0.52 -14.56
C ALA A 195 12.09 -0.78 -14.39
N ASP A 196 11.79 -1.14 -13.14
CA ASP A 196 10.86 -2.20 -12.74
C ASP A 196 9.60 -1.55 -12.15
N LEU A 197 8.49 -1.57 -12.90
CA LEU A 197 7.24 -0.89 -12.53
C LEU A 197 6.31 -1.86 -11.78
N GLY A 198 5.98 -1.54 -10.53
CA GLY A 198 5.28 -2.47 -9.63
C GLY A 198 6.24 -3.56 -9.16
N CYS A 199 7.44 -3.16 -8.71
CA CYS A 199 8.55 -4.07 -8.46
C CYS A 199 8.29 -5.09 -7.33
N GLY A 200 7.27 -4.88 -6.50
CA GLY A 200 7.01 -5.68 -5.32
C GLY A 200 8.23 -5.74 -4.42
N ILE A 201 8.52 -6.93 -3.89
CA ILE A 201 9.69 -7.19 -3.05
C ILE A 201 11.02 -7.26 -3.82
N GLY A 202 11.04 -6.91 -5.12
CA GLY A 202 12.25 -6.84 -5.94
C GLY A 202 12.67 -8.14 -6.64
N THR A 203 11.83 -9.18 -6.64
CA THR A 203 12.16 -10.49 -7.25
C THR A 203 12.56 -10.37 -8.73
N LEU A 204 11.78 -9.62 -9.53
CA LEU A 204 12.06 -9.42 -10.95
C LEU A 204 13.34 -8.59 -11.16
N ALA A 205 13.51 -7.52 -10.38
CA ALA A 205 14.72 -6.70 -10.38
C ALA A 205 16.00 -7.51 -10.11
N ARG A 206 15.99 -8.43 -9.12
CA ARG A 206 17.15 -9.31 -8.85
C ARG A 206 17.53 -10.12 -10.08
N ALA A 207 16.55 -10.77 -10.71
CA ALA A 207 16.79 -11.57 -11.91
C ALA A 207 17.28 -10.70 -13.08
N THR A 208 16.70 -9.50 -13.25
CA THR A 208 17.06 -8.55 -14.30
C THR A 208 18.51 -8.07 -14.15
N LEU A 209 18.93 -7.72 -12.95
CA LEU A 209 20.31 -7.28 -12.66
C LEU A 209 21.33 -8.41 -12.78
N ALA A 210 20.96 -9.63 -12.40
CA ALA A 210 21.81 -10.82 -12.55
C ALA A 210 21.97 -11.22 -14.02
N ALA A 211 20.95 -11.00 -14.85
CA ALA A 211 20.97 -11.34 -16.27
C ALA A 211 21.86 -10.42 -17.12
N SER A 212 22.19 -9.21 -16.65
CA SER A 212 23.00 -8.28 -17.44
C SER A 212 23.83 -7.31 -16.61
N ILE A 213 25.14 -7.34 -16.85
CA ILE A 213 26.11 -6.36 -16.33
C ILE A 213 26.06 -5.03 -17.09
N ALA A 214 25.43 -4.97 -18.26
CA ALA A 214 25.33 -3.78 -19.10
C ALA A 214 24.25 -2.79 -18.62
N ILE A 215 23.42 -3.17 -17.64
CA ILE A 215 22.51 -2.27 -16.96
C ILE A 215 23.34 -1.31 -16.12
N SER A 216 23.24 0.00 -16.39
CA SER A 216 23.92 1.04 -15.64
C SER A 216 23.14 1.46 -14.39
N GLU A 217 21.81 1.39 -14.46
CA GLU A 217 20.90 1.71 -13.35
C GLU A 217 19.58 0.94 -13.52
N LEU A 218 19.05 0.42 -12.42
CA LEU A 218 17.70 -0.15 -12.35
C LEU A 218 16.88 0.58 -11.29
N THR A 219 15.84 1.30 -11.69
CA THR A 219 14.91 1.96 -10.76
C THR A 219 13.71 1.06 -10.48
N LEU A 220 13.58 0.63 -9.23
CA LEU A 220 12.45 -0.13 -8.70
C LEU A 220 11.38 0.83 -8.17
N ILE A 221 10.14 0.67 -8.62
CA ILE A 221 9.04 1.56 -8.25
C ILE A 221 7.85 0.72 -7.80
N ASP A 222 7.31 1.07 -6.63
CA ASP A 222 6.07 0.47 -6.13
C ASP A 222 5.25 1.49 -5.34
N ARG A 223 3.92 1.32 -5.34
CA ARG A 223 2.99 2.13 -4.54
C ARG A 223 2.98 1.72 -3.08
N ASP A 224 3.40 0.50 -2.77
CA ASP A 224 3.46 -0.02 -1.40
C ASP A 224 4.83 0.26 -0.78
N ARG A 225 4.84 1.13 0.24
CA ARG A 225 6.06 1.45 1.02
C ARG A 225 6.75 0.20 1.57
N ARG A 226 5.98 -0.83 1.94
CA ARG A 226 6.50 -2.09 2.51
C ARG A 226 7.20 -2.94 1.46
N ALA A 227 6.67 -2.95 0.24
CA ALA A 227 7.30 -3.63 -0.89
C ALA A 227 8.68 -3.02 -1.19
N ILE A 228 8.78 -1.68 -1.19
CA ILE A 228 10.05 -0.97 -1.32
C ILE A 228 11.02 -1.28 -0.18
N ALA A 229 10.54 -1.33 1.07
CA ALA A 229 11.38 -1.70 2.21
C ALA A 229 11.96 -3.12 2.06
N ALA A 230 11.14 -4.09 1.65
CA ALA A 230 11.58 -5.45 1.35
C ALA A 230 12.56 -5.50 0.16
N ALA A 231 12.28 -4.77 -0.92
CA ALA A 231 13.13 -4.71 -2.10
C ALA A 231 14.54 -4.19 -1.77
N ARG A 232 14.67 -3.19 -0.88
CA ARG A 232 15.98 -2.69 -0.42
C ARG A 232 16.84 -3.76 0.23
N LEU A 233 16.23 -4.67 0.99
CA LEU A 233 16.95 -5.79 1.61
C LEU A 233 17.25 -6.91 0.60
N ASN A 234 16.37 -7.11 -0.36
CA ASN A 234 16.46 -8.20 -1.34
C ASN A 234 17.38 -7.89 -2.53
N VAL A 235 17.60 -6.62 -2.85
CA VAL A 235 18.40 -6.17 -4.00
C VAL A 235 19.60 -5.33 -3.54
N PRO A 236 20.61 -5.94 -2.89
CA PRO A 236 21.83 -5.24 -2.46
C PRO A 236 22.79 -5.02 -3.64
N ASP A 237 22.33 -4.35 -4.70
CA ASP A 237 23.11 -4.03 -5.91
C ASP A 237 23.28 -2.51 -6.02
N ALA A 238 24.52 -2.05 -6.26
CA ALA A 238 24.85 -0.63 -6.34
C ALA A 238 24.13 0.11 -7.50
N ARG A 239 23.64 -0.63 -8.49
CA ARG A 239 22.87 -0.12 -9.63
C ARG A 239 21.39 0.09 -9.29
N ALA A 240 20.91 -0.46 -8.18
CA ALA A 240 19.51 -0.35 -7.79
C ALA A 240 19.17 1.03 -7.21
N ARG A 241 18.01 1.56 -7.61
CA ARG A 241 17.37 2.74 -7.01
C ARG A 241 15.96 2.36 -6.62
N PHE A 242 15.44 2.94 -5.53
CA PHE A 242 14.14 2.54 -4.98
C PHE A 242 13.25 3.76 -4.78
N THR A 243 12.06 3.71 -5.36
CA THR A 243 11.11 4.83 -5.35
C THR A 243 9.75 4.35 -4.85
N TRP A 244 9.29 4.92 -3.73
CA TRP A 244 7.90 4.75 -3.28
C TRP A 244 7.02 5.78 -3.99
N SER A 245 6.19 5.35 -4.94
CA SER A 245 5.33 6.22 -5.73
C SER A 245 4.14 5.47 -6.31
N ASP A 246 2.98 6.12 -6.38
CA ASP A 246 1.89 5.66 -7.24
C ASP A 246 2.10 6.19 -8.67
N LEU A 247 2.49 5.29 -9.57
CA LEU A 247 2.76 5.59 -10.97
C LEU A 247 1.58 6.23 -11.72
N ARG A 248 0.34 6.02 -11.25
CA ARG A 248 -0.86 6.65 -11.83
C ARG A 248 -0.97 8.12 -11.46
N ALA A 249 -0.47 8.50 -10.28
CA ALA A 249 -0.49 9.88 -9.80
C ALA A 249 0.75 10.65 -10.25
N HIS A 250 1.92 10.01 -10.21
CA HIS A 250 3.18 10.63 -10.59
C HIS A 250 4.13 9.58 -11.18
N ALA A 251 4.54 9.81 -12.43
CA ALA A 251 5.48 8.95 -13.17
C ALA A 251 6.93 8.99 -12.62
N GLY A 252 7.15 9.48 -11.39
CA GLY A 252 8.46 9.52 -10.74
C GLY A 252 9.52 10.37 -11.46
N GLY A 253 9.12 11.22 -12.40
CA GLY A 253 10.04 12.00 -13.24
C GLY A 253 10.93 11.18 -14.16
N LEU A 254 10.69 9.88 -14.32
CA LEU A 254 11.51 9.03 -15.18
C LEU A 254 11.21 9.28 -16.66
N ALA A 255 12.28 9.47 -17.43
CA ALA A 255 12.25 9.64 -18.87
C ALA A 255 13.53 9.08 -19.49
N ASP A 256 13.49 8.91 -20.81
CA ASP A 256 14.58 8.42 -21.64
C ASP A 256 15.19 7.09 -21.17
N LEU A 257 14.31 6.18 -20.71
CA LEU A 257 14.72 4.84 -20.30
C LEU A 257 15.04 3.96 -21.51
N ASP A 258 16.07 3.13 -21.38
CA ASP A 258 16.44 2.11 -22.35
C ASP A 258 15.48 0.91 -22.29
N ALA A 259 15.03 0.54 -21.09
CA ALA A 259 14.06 -0.51 -20.91
C ALA A 259 13.14 -0.34 -19.69
N VAL A 260 11.99 -1.00 -19.75
CA VAL A 260 11.06 -1.17 -18.65
C VAL A 260 10.72 -2.65 -18.54
N VAL A 261 10.78 -3.21 -17.34
CA VAL A 261 10.25 -4.54 -17.01
C VAL A 261 9.07 -4.40 -16.06
N MET A 262 8.06 -5.27 -16.17
CA MET A 262 6.94 -5.26 -15.22
C MET A 262 6.12 -6.55 -15.22
N ASN A 263 5.58 -6.87 -14.04
CA ASN A 263 4.42 -7.74 -13.86
C ASN A 263 3.26 -6.85 -13.38
N PRO A 264 2.46 -6.24 -14.28
CA PRO A 264 1.51 -5.21 -13.89
C PRO A 264 0.42 -5.76 -12.96
N PRO A 265 -0.05 -4.96 -11.98
CA PRO A 265 -1.16 -5.38 -11.14
C PRO A 265 -2.43 -5.56 -11.97
N PHE A 266 -3.17 -6.64 -11.70
CA PHE A 266 -4.41 -7.01 -12.39
C PHE A 266 -5.65 -7.00 -11.48
N HIS A 267 -5.48 -6.66 -10.19
CA HIS A 267 -6.56 -6.50 -9.23
C HIS A 267 -6.36 -5.23 -8.39
N ASP A 268 -7.39 -4.37 -8.28
CA ASP A 268 -7.50 -3.33 -7.24
C ASP A 268 -8.77 -3.62 -6.43
N GLY A 269 -8.68 -3.66 -5.10
CA GLY A 269 -9.85 -3.87 -4.23
C GLY A 269 -10.60 -5.22 -4.39
N GLY A 270 -10.09 -6.18 -5.17
CA GLY A 270 -10.68 -7.50 -5.35
C GLY A 270 -11.60 -7.68 -6.56
N ALA A 271 -11.59 -6.74 -7.52
CA ALA A 271 -12.10 -6.92 -8.87
C ALA A 271 -10.93 -6.90 -9.88
N GLU A 272 -11.06 -7.62 -11.00
CA GLU A 272 -10.09 -7.55 -12.10
C GLU A 272 -10.16 -6.17 -12.76
N ASP A 273 -9.13 -5.34 -12.56
CA ASP A 273 -9.05 -4.00 -13.12
C ASP A 273 -8.17 -4.01 -14.37
N ARG A 274 -8.83 -4.15 -15.52
CA ARG A 274 -8.17 -4.12 -16.84
C ARG A 274 -7.59 -2.74 -17.15
N ALA A 275 -8.19 -1.66 -16.64
CA ALA A 275 -7.73 -0.31 -16.91
C ALA A 275 -6.38 -0.06 -16.23
N LEU A 276 -6.21 -0.59 -15.02
CA LEU A 276 -4.96 -0.50 -14.26
C LEU A 276 -3.75 -1.04 -15.03
N GLY A 277 -3.86 -2.26 -15.57
CA GLY A 277 -2.79 -2.87 -16.36
C GLY A 277 -2.48 -2.08 -17.65
N GLN A 278 -3.52 -1.57 -18.32
CA GLN A 278 -3.37 -0.75 -19.52
C GLN A 278 -2.70 0.60 -19.23
N ASP A 279 -2.97 1.22 -18.08
CA ASP A 279 -2.32 2.46 -17.68
C ASP A 279 -0.82 2.27 -17.45
N PHE A 280 -0.42 1.14 -16.86
CA PHE A 280 1.01 0.79 -16.73
C PHE A 280 1.69 0.68 -18.10
N VAL A 281 1.04 0.07 -19.09
CA VAL A 281 1.54 0.00 -20.47
C VAL A 281 1.74 1.41 -21.06
N ARG A 282 0.77 2.31 -20.90
CA ARG A 282 0.87 3.70 -21.38
C ARG A 282 1.97 4.47 -20.65
N ILE A 283 2.12 4.28 -19.34
CA ILE A 283 3.16 4.91 -18.53
C ILE A 283 4.54 4.44 -18.99
N ALA A 284 4.74 3.12 -19.14
CA ALA A 284 5.99 2.56 -19.64
C ALA A 284 6.36 3.12 -21.02
N ALA A 285 5.39 3.16 -21.95
CA ALA A 285 5.61 3.74 -23.27
C ALA A 285 6.04 5.22 -23.19
N ARG A 286 5.50 6.03 -22.27
CA ARG A 286 5.93 7.43 -22.11
C ARG A 286 7.35 7.56 -21.56
N MET A 287 7.76 6.70 -20.63
CA MET A 287 9.07 6.76 -19.97
C MET A 287 10.24 6.32 -20.86
N LEU A 288 9.97 5.47 -21.86
CA LEU A 288 11.01 4.93 -22.75
C LEU A 288 11.52 5.98 -23.75
N ARG A 289 12.80 5.91 -24.12
CA ARG A 289 13.31 6.63 -25.31
C ARG A 289 12.86 5.95 -26.60
N ARG A 290 13.06 6.60 -27.74
CA ARG A 290 12.85 5.95 -29.06
C ARG A 290 13.75 4.71 -29.19
N GLY A 291 13.17 3.57 -29.56
CA GLY A 291 13.83 2.27 -29.60
C GLY A 291 14.00 1.60 -28.23
N GLY A 292 13.50 2.20 -27.15
CA GLY A 292 13.47 1.58 -25.82
C GLY A 292 12.47 0.43 -25.75
N ARG A 293 12.71 -0.52 -24.84
CA ARG A 293 11.99 -1.80 -24.79
C ARG A 293 11.12 -1.91 -23.53
N CYS A 294 9.86 -2.31 -23.69
CA CYS A 294 9.01 -2.73 -22.59
C CYS A 294 8.89 -4.25 -22.61
N VAL A 295 9.24 -4.92 -21.51
CA VAL A 295 9.11 -6.37 -21.37
C VAL A 295 8.17 -6.66 -20.22
N LEU A 296 7.04 -7.30 -20.50
CA LEU A 296 6.02 -7.52 -19.48
C LEU A 296 5.47 -8.93 -19.53
N VAL A 297 5.00 -9.40 -18.37
CA VAL A 297 4.18 -10.60 -18.27
C VAL A 297 2.73 -10.21 -17.94
N ALA A 298 1.79 -10.93 -18.55
CA ALA A 298 0.37 -10.73 -18.33
C ALA A 298 -0.34 -12.09 -18.23
N ASN A 299 -1.44 -12.16 -17.48
CA ASN A 299 -2.32 -13.32 -17.52
C ASN A 299 -2.89 -13.50 -18.94
N ARG A 300 -2.93 -14.73 -19.43
CA ARG A 300 -3.29 -15.09 -20.82
C ARG A 300 -4.64 -14.54 -21.29
N HIS A 301 -5.61 -14.43 -20.38
CA HIS A 301 -6.98 -13.99 -20.68
C HIS A 301 -7.15 -12.46 -20.70
N LEU A 302 -6.14 -11.69 -20.27
CA LEU A 302 -6.20 -10.24 -20.25
C LEU A 302 -5.88 -9.65 -21.63
N PRO A 303 -6.65 -8.65 -22.11
CA PRO A 303 -6.52 -8.12 -23.47
C PRO A 303 -5.39 -7.08 -23.59
N TYR A 304 -4.14 -7.50 -23.43
CA TYR A 304 -2.97 -6.61 -23.52
C TYR A 304 -2.57 -6.27 -24.96
N GLU A 305 -2.92 -7.11 -25.94
CA GLU A 305 -2.49 -6.96 -27.33
C GLU A 305 -2.92 -5.61 -27.93
N GLY A 306 -4.16 -5.21 -27.70
CA GLY A 306 -4.70 -3.96 -28.24
C GLY A 306 -3.98 -2.72 -27.69
N ILE A 307 -3.76 -2.68 -26.37
CA ILE A 307 -3.05 -1.54 -25.76
C ILE A 307 -1.59 -1.50 -26.19
N LEU A 308 -0.92 -2.66 -26.26
CA LEU A 308 0.47 -2.75 -26.69
C LEU A 308 0.64 -2.30 -28.14
N ALA A 309 -0.22 -2.76 -29.05
CA ALA A 309 -0.19 -2.35 -30.45
C ALA A 309 -0.45 -0.84 -30.64
N SER A 310 -1.26 -0.23 -29.77
CA SER A 310 -1.52 1.21 -29.82
C SER A 310 -0.40 2.06 -29.24
N ALA A 311 0.36 1.53 -28.27
CA ALA A 311 1.35 2.30 -27.50
C ALA A 311 2.79 2.14 -28.03
N PHE A 312 3.07 1.10 -28.82
CA PHE A 312 4.41 0.73 -29.28
C PHE A 312 4.46 0.51 -30.78
N ARG A 313 5.63 0.74 -31.38
CA ARG A 313 5.87 0.54 -32.81
C ARG A 313 5.81 -0.93 -33.22
N SER A 314 6.29 -1.83 -32.36
CA SER A 314 6.27 -3.27 -32.61
C SER A 314 6.11 -4.05 -31.31
N VAL A 315 5.42 -5.19 -31.38
CA VAL A 315 5.14 -6.08 -30.25
C VAL A 315 5.44 -7.52 -30.66
N THR A 316 6.22 -8.22 -29.85
CA THR A 316 6.62 -9.62 -30.05
C THR A 316 6.17 -10.44 -28.85
N LEU A 317 5.50 -11.57 -29.10
CA LEU A 317 5.17 -12.55 -28.07
C LEU A 317 6.37 -13.47 -27.85
N LEU A 318 7.03 -13.37 -26.69
CA LEU A 318 8.22 -14.15 -26.34
C LEU A 318 7.86 -15.51 -25.73
N ALA A 319 6.73 -15.59 -25.02
CA ALA A 319 6.24 -16.83 -24.44
C ALA A 319 4.73 -16.82 -24.25
N ASP A 320 4.09 -17.97 -24.41
CA ASP A 320 2.70 -18.22 -24.03
C ASP A 320 2.59 -19.60 -23.36
N ARG A 321 2.75 -19.65 -22.04
CA ARG A 321 2.74 -20.91 -21.28
C ARG A 321 2.37 -20.67 -19.82
N ALA A 322 1.93 -21.74 -19.15
CA ALA A 322 1.56 -21.73 -17.74
C ALA A 322 0.48 -20.67 -17.38
N GLY A 323 -0.39 -20.31 -18.32
CA GLY A 323 -1.45 -19.31 -18.10
C GLY A 323 -0.99 -17.85 -18.24
N TYR A 324 0.26 -17.61 -18.66
CA TYR A 324 0.82 -16.27 -18.84
C TYR A 324 1.35 -16.08 -20.26
N LYS A 325 1.31 -14.82 -20.71
CA LYS A 325 1.98 -14.35 -21.93
C LYS A 325 3.08 -13.37 -21.55
N VAL A 326 4.24 -13.49 -22.17
CA VAL A 326 5.35 -12.54 -22.05
C VAL A 326 5.52 -11.81 -23.37
N TYR A 327 5.48 -10.50 -23.32
CA TYR A 327 5.64 -9.62 -24.49
C TYR A 327 6.91 -8.81 -24.37
N GLU A 328 7.53 -8.57 -25.52
CA GLU A 328 8.44 -7.46 -25.75
C GLU A 328 7.75 -6.44 -26.65
N ALA A 329 7.81 -5.16 -26.30
CA ALA A 329 7.32 -4.07 -27.13
C ALA A 329 8.39 -2.97 -27.27
N VAL A 330 8.52 -2.38 -28.46
CA VAL A 330 9.56 -1.38 -28.78
C VAL A 330 8.91 -0.04 -29.11
N LYS A 331 9.38 1.04 -28.46
CA LYS A 331 8.85 2.41 -28.67
C LYS A 331 9.29 3.03 -29.99
#